data_AF-A0A2T4S5F0-F1
#
_entry.id   AF-A0A2T4S5F0-F1
#
_cell.length_a   1.000
_cell.length_b   1.000
_cell.length_c   1.000
_cell.angle_alpha   90.00
_cell.angle_beta   90.00
_cell.angle_gamma   90.00
#
_symmetry.space_group_name_H-M   'P 1'
#
loop_
_entity.id
_entity.type
_entity.pdbx_description
1 polymer ?
#
loop_
_entity_poly.entity_id
_entity_poly.type
_entity_poly.pdbx_seq_one_letter_code
_entity_poly.pdbx_strand_id
1 'polypeptide(L)' 'VTEALDNNHQSVEDFKNGKGRAKGILVGQIMKASKGQANPQIVNKLLQQELDKR' A
#
# COMPACT_ATOMS: atom_id res chain seq x y z
N VAL A 1 1.15 4.55 -5.96
CA VAL A 1 1.52 4.09 -4.61
C VAL A 1 1.48 5.24 -3.62
N THR A 2 2.18 6.35 -3.90
CA THR A 2 2.19 7.56 -3.05
C THR A 2 0.80 8.08 -2.73
N GLU A 3 -0.04 8.29 -3.74
CA GLU A 3 -1.44 8.69 -3.57
C GLU A 3 -2.23 7.72 -2.67
N ALA A 4 -2.00 6.41 -2.79
CA ALA A 4 -2.67 5.43 -1.95
C ALA A 4 -2.18 5.49 -0.50
N LEU A 5 -0.92 5.85 -0.25
CA LEU A 5 -0.40 6.05 1.11
C LEU A 5 -0.95 7.34 1.72
N ASP A 6 -0.97 8.42 0.94
CA ASP A 6 -1.43 9.74 1.38
C ASP A 6 -2.95 9.78 1.62
N ASN A 7 -3.72 8.98 0.88
CA ASN A 7 -5.17 8.85 1.12
C ASN A 7 -5.52 7.84 2.24
N ASN A 8 -4.55 7.11 2.79
CA ASN A 8 -4.80 6.03 3.75
C ASN A 8 -3.83 6.08 4.95
N HIS A 9 -3.70 7.25 5.58
CA HIS A 9 -2.78 7.48 6.71
C HIS A 9 -2.91 6.43 7.83
N GLN A 10 -4.14 6.06 8.23
CA GLN A 10 -4.36 5.04 9.25
C GLN A 10 -3.77 3.67 8.88
N SER A 11 -3.83 3.28 7.61
CA SER A 11 -3.25 2.02 7.13
C SER A 11 -1.71 2.08 7.13
N VAL A 12 -1.14 3.26 6.90
CA VAL A 12 0.32 3.45 7.02
C VAL A 12 0.77 3.33 8.47
N GLU A 13 0.06 3.96 9.42
CA GLU A 13 0.34 3.82 10.85
C GLU A 13 0.15 2.39 11.35
N ASP A 14 -0.94 1.73 10.96
CA ASP A 14 -1.19 0.34 11.31
C ASP A 14 -0.09 -0.59 10.79
N PHE A 15 0.42 -0.34 9.58
CA PHE A 15 1.57 -1.06 9.04
C PHE A 15 2.83 -0.85 9.89
N LYS A 16 3.13 0.41 10.26
CA LYS A 16 4.27 0.74 11.13
C LYS A 16 4.15 0.10 12.52
N ASN A 17 2.93 -0.04 13.02
CA ASN A 17 2.62 -0.72 14.28
C ASN A 17 2.63 -2.26 14.18
N GLY A 18 3.07 -2.83 13.04
CA GLY A 18 3.19 -4.27 12.84
C GLY A 18 1.88 -4.99 12.52
N LYS A 19 0.79 -4.27 12.24
CA LYS A 19 -0.49 -4.89 11.84
C LYS A 19 -0.39 -5.33 10.37
N GLY A 20 0.01 -6.58 10.16
CA GLY A 20 0.24 -7.15 8.82
C GLY A 20 -0.94 -7.05 7.84
N ARG A 21 -2.19 -6.90 8.32
CA ARG A 21 -3.37 -6.67 7.45
C ARG A 21 -3.34 -5.33 6.70
N ALA A 22 -2.67 -4.31 7.24
CA ALA A 22 -2.69 -2.97 6.67
C ALA A 22 -2.05 -2.92 5.27
N LYS A 23 -1.01 -3.73 5.05
CA LYS A 23 -0.39 -3.88 3.71
C LYS A 23 -1.38 -4.41 2.68
N GLY A 24 -2.19 -5.40 3.04
CA GLY A 24 -3.20 -5.97 2.14
C GLY A 24 -4.28 -4.96 1.74
N ILE A 25 -4.69 -4.10 2.67
CA ILE A 25 -5.65 -3.02 2.41
C ILE A 25 -5.05 -2.02 1.40
N LEU A 26 -3.81 -1.58 1.62
CA LEU A 26 -3.11 -0.65 0.72
C LEU A 26 -2.94 -1.22 -0.69
N VAL A 27 -2.57 -2.51 -0.81
CA VAL A 27 -2.53 -3.19 -2.11
C VAL A 27 -3.91 -3.19 -2.76
N GLY A 28 -4.97 -3.54 -2.02
CA GLY A 28 -6.34 -3.52 -2.53
C GLY A 28 -6.78 -2.15 -3.05
N GLN A 29 -6.43 -1.07 -2.34
CA GLN A 29 -6.71 0.31 -2.78
C GLN A 29 -5.97 0.64 -4.08
N ILE A 30 -4.68 0.27 -4.18
CA ILE A 30 -3.90 0.47 -5.41
C ILE A 30 -4.49 -0.31 -6.57
N MET A 31 -4.89 -1.58 -6.35
CA MET A 31 -5.53 -2.40 -7.36
C MET A 31 -6.83 -1.78 -7.84
N LYS A 32 -7.68 -1.30 -6.92
CA LYS A 32 -8.93 -0.61 -7.24
C LYS A 32 -8.70 0.66 -8.06
N ALA A 33 -7.75 1.51 -7.65
CA ALA A 33 -7.40 2.73 -8.37
C ALA A 33 -6.87 2.45 -9.78
N SER A 34 -6.06 1.39 -9.93
CA SER A 34 -5.56 0.93 -11.23
C SER A 34 -6.59 0.15 -12.06
N LYS A 35 -7.83 -0.03 -11.56
CA LYS A 35 -8.87 -0.87 -12.18
C LYS A 35 -8.38 -2.30 -12.49
N GLY A 36 -7.53 -2.84 -11.61
CA GLY A 36 -6.93 -4.17 -11.75
C GLY A 36 -5.84 -4.29 -12.82
N GLN A 37 -5.40 -3.19 -13.42
CA GLN A 37 -4.38 -3.21 -14.47
C GLN A 37 -2.94 -3.26 -13.92
N ALA A 38 -2.73 -2.80 -12.68
CA ALA A 38 -1.39 -2.82 -12.11
C ALA A 38 -0.99 -4.26 -11.71
N ASN A 39 0.29 -4.59 -11.92
CA ASN A 39 0.82 -5.90 -11.59
C ASN A 39 0.96 -6.06 -10.05
N PRO A 40 0.37 -7.09 -9.42
CA PRO A 40 0.42 -7.28 -7.97
C PRO A 40 1.84 -7.42 -7.39
N GLN A 41 2.77 -8.04 -8.11
CA GLN A 41 4.15 -8.22 -7.66
C GLN A 41 4.89 -6.88 -7.62
N ILE A 42 4.73 -6.08 -8.68
CA ILE A 42 5.32 -4.74 -8.77
C ILE A 42 4.72 -3.83 -7.70
N VAL A 43 3.40 -3.86 -7.52
CA VAL A 43 2.71 -3.06 -6.49
C VAL A 43 3.22 -3.41 -5.10
N ASN A 44 3.34 -4.69 -4.75
CA ASN A 44 3.86 -5.11 -3.45
C ASN A 44 5.30 -4.62 -3.22
N LYS A 45 6.16 -4.71 -4.24
CA LYS A 45 7.55 -4.25 -4.16
C LYS A 45 7.63 -2.75 -3.94
N LEU A 46 6.94 -1.96 -4.77
CA LEU A 46 6.93 -0.50 -4.68
C LEU A 46 6.28 -0.03 -3.37
N LEU A 47 5.21 -0.68 -2.93
CA LEU A 47 4.55 -0.37 -1.66
C LEU A 47 5.49 -0.59 -0.48
N GLN A 48 6.22 -1.71 -0.44
CA GLN A 48 7.20 -1.97 0.61
C GLN A 48 8.31 -0.90 0.59
N GLN A 49 8.87 -0.62 -0.59
CA GLN A 49 9.93 0.39 -0.73
C GLN A 49 9.51 1.78 -0.26
N GLU A 50 8.27 2.20 -0.54
CA GLU A 50 7.77 3.50 -0.10
C GLU A 50 7.39 3.53 1.39
N LEU A 51 6.98 2.40 1.96
CA LEU A 51 6.76 2.28 3.41
C LEU A 51 8.08 2.30 4.18
N ASP A 52 9.13 1.64 3.67
CA ASP A 52 10.46 1.59 4.33
C ASP A 52 11.17 2.96 4.32
N LYS A 53 10.85 3.84 3.36
CA LYS A 53 11.39 5.21 3.29
C LYS A 53 10.72 6.19 4.26
N ARG A 54 9.58 5.84 4.84
CA ARG A 54 8.74 6.73 5.66
C ARG A 54 8.84 6.41 7.14
#